data_AF-X1UIC6-F1
#
_entry.id   AF-X1UIC6-F1
#
_cell.length_a   1.000
_cell.length_b   1.000
_cell.length_c   1.000
_cell.angle_alpha   90.00
_cell.angle_beta   90.00
_cell.angle_gamma   90.00
#
_symmetry.space_group_name_H-M   'P 1'
#
loop_
_entity.id
_entity.type
_entity.pdbx_description
1 polymer ?
#
loop_
_entity_poly.entity_id
_entity_poly.type
_entity_poly.pdbx_seq_one_letter_code
_entity_poly.pdbx_strand_id
1 'polypeptide(L)'
;MTKGNNTKRPLVRLLSTEFIERIIEEAKDILEKTGVRMQNEEGLELLGNGGAQTDRGKEKAFIPKRLVEESLKSAPSSIKIYDRNGNLRMNLEGDNFYFIPMMTPTIWDSALNQLREPLTEDAINHVKLVDALDNVDGQDPFGSTELPREIWDCHRLFVPLRYSTKSVQNSILAKESFKVFKDFLVAIRGSEQALREKPLFALCICPSPPLKWTNLVCYALMRGAESGIP
;
A
#
# COMPACT_ATOMS: atom_id res chain seq x y z
N MET A 1 -2.43 -10.89 23.63
CA MET A 1 -3.54 -11.77 24.01
C MET A 1 -3.87 -12.67 22.83
N THR A 2 -3.50 -13.94 22.90
CA THR A 2 -3.89 -14.98 21.94
C THR A 2 -5.40 -15.19 22.07
N LYS A 3 -6.19 -14.65 21.12
CA LYS A 3 -7.63 -14.92 21.02
C LYS A 3 -7.81 -16.45 20.95
N GLY A 4 -8.55 -17.00 21.91
CA GLY A 4 -8.78 -18.44 22.05
C GLY A 4 -9.27 -19.07 20.75
N ASN A 5 -8.67 -20.21 20.41
CA ASN A 5 -8.77 -20.88 19.12
C ASN A 5 -10.12 -21.62 18.87
N ASN A 6 -11.21 -21.15 19.48
CA ASN A 6 -12.54 -21.78 19.40
C ASN A 6 -13.47 -21.13 18.35
N THR A 7 -12.99 -20.14 17.60
CA THR A 7 -13.79 -19.47 16.57
C THR A 7 -13.81 -20.32 15.29
N LYS A 8 -14.97 -20.88 14.95
CA LYS A 8 -15.18 -21.51 13.62
C LYS A 8 -15.18 -20.41 12.54
N ARG A 9 -14.28 -20.51 11.57
CA ARG A 9 -14.19 -19.60 10.41
C ARG A 9 -14.55 -20.37 9.14
N PRO A 10 -15.84 -20.46 8.77
CA PRO A 10 -16.23 -21.13 7.54
C PRO A 10 -15.72 -20.34 6.32
N LEU A 11 -15.13 -21.04 5.35
CA LEU A 11 -14.75 -20.45 4.06
C LEU A 11 -15.92 -20.58 3.08
N VAL A 12 -16.31 -19.47 2.46
CA VAL A 12 -17.27 -19.49 1.36
C VAL A 12 -16.49 -19.65 0.05
N ARG A 13 -16.59 -20.83 -0.57
CA ARG A 13 -15.98 -21.11 -1.88
C ARG A 13 -17.06 -21.12 -2.95
N LEU A 14 -17.04 -20.13 -3.83
CA LEU A 14 -18.02 -19.97 -4.91
C LEU A 14 -17.52 -20.53 -6.25
N LEU A 15 -16.21 -20.63 -6.43
CA LEU A 15 -15.57 -21.01 -7.70
C LEU A 15 -14.93 -22.40 -7.57
N SER A 16 -15.00 -23.20 -8.63
CA SER A 16 -14.25 -24.44 -8.72
C SER A 16 -12.77 -24.16 -8.98
N THR A 17 -11.90 -25.13 -8.66
CA THR A 17 -10.46 -25.02 -8.91
C THR A 17 -10.17 -24.81 -10.41
N GLU A 18 -10.86 -25.54 -11.27
CA GLU A 18 -10.69 -25.44 -12.73
C GLU A 18 -11.07 -24.05 -13.26
N PHE A 19 -12.09 -23.42 -12.67
CA PHE A 19 -12.49 -22.07 -13.05
C PHE A 19 -11.49 -21.02 -12.56
N ILE A 20 -10.92 -21.20 -11.37
CA ILE A 20 -9.85 -20.34 -10.84
C ILE A 20 -8.61 -20.43 -11.74
N GLU A 21 -8.19 -21.64 -12.11
CA GLU A 21 -7.06 -21.86 -13.03
C GLU A 21 -7.28 -21.18 -14.38
N ARG A 22 -8.51 -21.27 -14.91
CA ARG A 22 -8.88 -20.60 -16.16
C ARG A 22 -8.79 -19.08 -16.05
N ILE A 23 -9.31 -18.48 -14.98
CA ILE A 23 -9.21 -17.02 -14.75
C ILE A 23 -7.74 -16.58 -14.70
N ILE A 24 -6.90 -17.32 -13.98
CA ILE A 24 -5.47 -17.00 -13.85
C ILE A 24 -4.77 -17.10 -15.19
N GLU A 25 -5.06 -18.14 -15.97
CA GLU A 25 -4.45 -18.33 -17.29
C GLU A 25 -4.89 -17.26 -18.30
N GLU A 26 -6.18 -16.92 -18.33
CA GLU A 26 -6.71 -15.81 -19.14
C GLU A 26 -6.11 -14.46 -18.73
N ALA A 27 -5.88 -14.22 -17.43
CA ALA A 27 -5.22 -13.01 -16.96
C ALA A 27 -3.76 -12.90 -17.45
N LYS A 28 -3.01 -14.00 -17.45
CA LYS A 28 -1.64 -14.04 -18.02
C LYS A 28 -1.66 -13.80 -19.52
N ASP A 29 -2.64 -14.37 -20.23
CA ASP A 29 -2.88 -14.11 -21.65
C ASP A 29 -3.13 -12.62 -21.94
N ILE A 30 -3.90 -11.93 -21.10
CA ILE A 30 -4.12 -10.49 -21.19
C ILE A 30 -2.79 -9.74 -21.01
N LEU A 31 -2.00 -10.07 -20.00
CA LEU A 31 -0.70 -9.41 -19.75
C LEU A 31 0.28 -9.62 -20.91
N GLU A 32 0.29 -10.81 -21.53
CA GLU A 32 1.20 -11.15 -22.63
C GLU A 32 0.74 -10.59 -23.98
N LYS A 33 -0.54 -10.73 -24.33
CA LYS A 33 -1.06 -10.38 -25.66
C LYS A 33 -1.59 -8.95 -25.71
N THR A 34 -2.28 -8.52 -24.66
CA THR A 34 -2.84 -7.17 -24.59
C THR A 34 -1.83 -6.20 -23.98
N GLY A 35 -1.09 -6.59 -22.96
CA GLY A 35 -0.10 -5.73 -22.30
C GLY A 35 -0.71 -4.66 -21.37
N VAL A 36 0.15 -4.07 -20.54
CA VAL A 36 -0.19 -2.99 -19.62
C VAL A 36 0.41 -1.67 -20.08
N ARG A 37 -0.33 -0.58 -19.95
CA ARG A 37 0.19 0.76 -20.15
C ARG A 37 0.99 1.17 -18.91
N MET A 38 2.23 1.57 -19.09
CA MET A 38 3.15 1.97 -18.03
C MET A 38 3.77 3.33 -18.39
N GLN A 39 3.27 4.37 -17.73
CA GLN A 39 3.67 5.77 -17.96
C GLN A 39 4.96 6.13 -17.22
N ASN A 40 5.95 5.23 -17.24
CA ASN A 40 7.20 5.38 -16.52
C ASN A 40 8.30 4.66 -17.30
N GLU A 41 9.28 5.42 -17.78
CA GLU A 41 10.35 4.88 -18.63
C GLU A 41 11.25 3.90 -17.88
N GLU A 42 11.60 4.21 -16.64
CA GLU A 42 12.39 3.34 -15.76
C GLU A 42 11.70 1.98 -15.54
N GLY A 43 10.38 1.98 -15.31
CA GLY A 43 9.58 0.77 -15.16
C GLY A 43 9.49 -0.05 -16.46
N LEU A 44 9.37 0.62 -17.62
CA LEU A 44 9.42 -0.05 -18.92
C LEU A 44 10.79 -0.69 -19.13
N GLU A 45 11.87 0.02 -18.84
CA GLU A 45 13.22 -0.51 -18.94
C GLU A 45 13.44 -1.70 -18.01
N LEU A 46 12.96 -1.62 -16.75
CA LEU A 46 13.05 -2.71 -15.79
C LEU A 46 12.33 -3.98 -16.31
N LEU A 47 11.12 -3.83 -16.83
CA LEU A 47 10.38 -4.94 -17.44
C LEU A 47 11.07 -5.48 -18.69
N GLY A 48 11.60 -4.60 -19.54
CA GLY A 48 12.37 -4.97 -20.73
C GLY A 48 13.61 -5.79 -20.39
N ASN A 49 14.37 -5.36 -19.38
CA ASN A 49 15.53 -6.08 -18.86
C ASN A 49 15.15 -7.44 -18.24
N GLY A 50 13.92 -7.56 -17.70
CA GLY A 50 13.32 -8.82 -17.26
C GLY A 50 12.81 -9.73 -18.39
N GLY A 51 12.90 -9.30 -19.65
CA GLY A 51 12.48 -10.07 -20.82
C GLY A 51 11.04 -9.81 -21.28
N ALA A 52 10.39 -8.77 -20.80
CA ALA A 52 9.12 -8.31 -21.37
C ALA A 52 9.37 -7.58 -22.71
N GLN A 53 8.44 -7.71 -23.65
CA GLN A 53 8.46 -6.86 -24.84
C GLN A 53 7.90 -5.49 -24.47
N THR A 54 8.60 -4.41 -24.82
CA THR A 54 8.16 -3.04 -24.52
C THR A 54 8.04 -2.19 -25.78
N ASP A 55 6.95 -1.43 -25.87
CA ASP A 55 6.73 -0.38 -26.88
C ASP A 55 6.79 0.98 -26.16
N ARG A 56 7.96 1.63 -26.19
CA ARG A 56 8.17 2.95 -25.55
C ARG A 56 7.28 4.02 -26.16
N GLY A 57 7.01 3.95 -27.47
CA GLY A 57 6.15 4.93 -28.16
C GLY A 57 4.70 4.88 -27.70
N LYS A 58 4.22 3.71 -27.27
CA LYS A 58 2.87 3.52 -26.71
C LYS A 58 2.83 3.43 -25.18
N GLU A 59 3.97 3.64 -24.52
CA GLU A 59 4.13 3.47 -23.08
C GLU A 59 3.61 2.09 -22.62
N LYS A 60 4.00 1.01 -23.28
CA LYS A 60 3.35 -0.30 -23.11
C LYS A 60 4.33 -1.43 -22.89
N ALA A 61 4.02 -2.31 -21.95
CA ALA A 61 4.77 -3.53 -21.69
C ALA A 61 3.87 -4.77 -21.86
N PHE A 62 4.39 -5.77 -22.56
CA PHE A 62 3.78 -7.08 -22.78
C PHE A 62 4.55 -8.09 -21.93
N ILE A 63 3.91 -8.55 -20.86
CA ILE A 63 4.57 -9.33 -19.80
C ILE A 63 4.35 -10.81 -20.11
N PRO A 64 5.39 -11.58 -20.46
CA PRO A 64 5.24 -12.98 -20.80
C PRO A 64 4.88 -13.81 -19.56
N LYS A 65 4.14 -14.90 -19.75
CA LYS A 65 3.67 -15.76 -18.63
C LYS A 65 4.81 -16.24 -17.75
N ARG A 66 5.94 -16.59 -18.35
CA ARG A 66 7.17 -17.01 -17.65
C ARG A 66 7.62 -15.96 -16.62
N LEU A 67 7.63 -14.69 -16.99
CA LEU A 67 8.08 -13.61 -16.11
C LEU A 67 7.11 -13.41 -14.93
N VAL A 68 5.80 -13.59 -15.16
CA VAL A 68 4.81 -13.58 -14.08
C VAL A 68 5.08 -14.70 -13.08
N GLU A 69 5.26 -15.93 -13.56
CA GLU A 69 5.52 -17.11 -12.72
C GLU A 69 6.82 -16.98 -11.91
N GLU A 70 7.90 -16.51 -12.55
CA GLU A 70 9.19 -16.30 -11.88
C GLU A 70 9.10 -15.21 -10.81
N SER A 71 8.37 -14.12 -11.07
CA SER A 71 8.16 -13.03 -10.11
C SER A 71 7.32 -13.48 -8.91
N LEU A 72 6.31 -14.34 -9.13
CA LEU A 72 5.50 -14.87 -8.04
C LEU A 72 6.28 -15.83 -7.14
N LYS A 73 7.22 -16.61 -7.70
CA LYS A 73 8.08 -17.52 -6.91
C LYS A 73 9.06 -16.78 -5.99
N SER A 74 9.48 -15.57 -6.36
CA SER A 74 10.38 -14.76 -5.53
C SER A 74 9.63 -13.92 -4.49
N ALA A 75 8.32 -13.77 -4.62
CA ALA A 75 7.50 -13.05 -3.66
C ALA A 75 7.43 -13.79 -2.31
N PRO A 76 7.53 -13.07 -1.17
CA PRO A 76 7.42 -13.69 0.15
C PRO A 76 6.00 -14.20 0.40
N SER A 77 5.88 -15.37 1.04
CA SER A 77 4.59 -15.95 1.43
C SER A 77 3.98 -15.32 2.69
N SER A 78 4.74 -14.48 3.40
CA SER A 78 4.37 -13.82 4.65
C SER A 78 5.08 -12.47 4.75
N ILE A 79 4.33 -11.42 5.09
CA ILE A 79 4.85 -10.06 5.31
C ILE A 79 4.48 -9.62 6.73
N LYS A 80 5.50 -9.27 7.53
CA LYS A 80 5.32 -8.81 8.91
C LYS A 80 5.38 -7.29 8.97
N ILE A 81 4.33 -6.68 9.53
CA ILE A 81 4.23 -5.25 9.78
C ILE A 81 4.24 -5.00 11.29
N TYR A 82 4.99 -3.99 11.72
CA TYR A 82 5.30 -3.72 13.12
C TYR A 82 4.75 -2.36 13.55
N ASP A 83 4.42 -2.23 14.82
CA ASP A 83 4.03 -0.97 15.42
C ASP A 83 5.24 -0.01 15.57
N ARG A 84 5.03 1.25 15.95
CA ARG A 84 6.09 2.23 16.16
C ARG A 84 7.12 1.78 17.20
N ASN A 85 6.73 0.96 18.18
CA ASN A 85 7.61 0.44 19.22
C ASN A 85 8.41 -0.80 18.77
N GLY A 86 8.15 -1.32 17.58
CA GLY A 86 8.84 -2.48 17.02
C GLY A 86 8.25 -3.83 17.43
N ASN A 87 7.02 -3.86 17.96
CA ASN A 87 6.26 -5.07 18.21
C ASN A 87 5.53 -5.51 16.95
N LEU A 88 5.43 -6.82 16.74
CA LEU A 88 4.68 -7.37 15.61
C LEU A 88 3.19 -6.99 15.74
N ARG A 89 2.66 -6.28 14.74
CA ARG A 89 1.26 -5.82 14.72
C ARG A 89 0.42 -6.63 13.76
N MET A 90 0.90 -6.82 12.54
CA MET A 90 0.21 -7.59 11.50
C MET A 90 1.17 -8.61 10.88
N ASN A 91 0.66 -9.80 10.64
CA ASN A 91 1.35 -10.87 9.94
C ASN A 91 0.49 -11.28 8.74
N LEU A 92 0.79 -10.68 7.60
CA LEU A 92 0.04 -10.84 6.35
C LEU A 92 0.38 -12.22 5.75
N GLU A 93 -0.31 -13.25 6.23
CA GLU A 93 -0.15 -14.63 5.79
C GLU A 93 -1.47 -15.41 5.98
N GLY A 94 -1.67 -16.43 5.14
CA GLY A 94 -2.81 -17.35 5.25
C GLY A 94 -4.15 -16.63 5.35
N ASP A 95 -4.96 -17.01 6.35
CA ASP A 95 -6.31 -16.46 6.59
C ASP A 95 -6.32 -15.35 7.67
N ASN A 96 -5.17 -14.72 7.95
CA ASN A 96 -5.12 -13.57 8.83
C ASN A 96 -5.78 -12.36 8.13
N PHE A 97 -6.58 -11.61 8.87
CA PHE A 97 -7.22 -10.38 8.39
C PHE A 97 -7.05 -9.28 9.43
N TYR A 98 -7.06 -8.05 8.94
CA TYR A 98 -6.78 -6.85 9.72
C TYR A 98 -7.75 -5.74 9.30
N PHE A 99 -8.16 -4.91 10.25
CA PHE A 99 -9.03 -3.77 9.99
C PHE A 99 -8.22 -2.48 9.98
N ILE A 100 -8.34 -1.72 8.89
CA ILE A 100 -7.74 -0.41 8.74
C ILE A 100 -8.86 0.52 8.26
N PRO A 101 -9.07 1.69 8.89
CA PRO A 101 -10.04 2.66 8.41
C PRO A 101 -9.57 3.18 7.05
N MET A 102 -10.48 3.63 6.20
CA MET A 102 -10.10 4.18 4.89
C MET A 102 -10.11 5.71 4.95
N MET A 103 -9.17 6.35 4.26
CA MET A 103 -9.19 7.80 4.11
C MET A 103 -10.40 8.30 3.30
N THR A 104 -10.86 9.52 3.58
CA THR A 104 -11.88 10.24 2.82
C THR A 104 -11.42 11.69 2.58
N PRO A 105 -11.72 12.29 1.41
CA PRO A 105 -11.38 13.69 1.15
C PRO A 105 -12.22 14.68 1.97
N THR A 106 -13.40 14.27 2.45
CA THR A 106 -14.34 15.14 3.17
C THR A 106 -14.84 14.51 4.46
N ILE A 107 -15.26 15.35 5.40
CA ILE A 107 -15.80 14.96 6.70
C ILE A 107 -17.26 15.38 6.79
N TRP A 108 -18.10 14.49 7.30
CA TRP A 108 -19.43 14.85 7.79
C TRP A 108 -19.33 15.42 9.21
N ASP A 109 -19.57 16.71 9.37
CA ASP A 109 -19.59 17.34 10.67
C ASP A 109 -20.97 17.19 11.30
N SER A 110 -21.08 16.37 12.35
CA SER A 110 -22.38 16.10 12.99
C SER A 110 -22.96 17.31 13.74
N ALA A 111 -22.12 18.25 14.18
CA ALA A 111 -22.59 19.44 14.88
C ALA A 111 -23.15 20.47 13.89
N LEU A 112 -22.52 20.59 12.71
CA LEU A 112 -22.96 21.49 11.64
C LEU A 112 -23.97 20.84 10.68
N ASN A 113 -24.11 19.51 10.72
CA ASN A 113 -24.95 18.70 9.84
C ASN A 113 -24.66 18.93 8.34
N GLN A 114 -23.38 19.01 7.98
CA GLN A 114 -22.93 19.25 6.61
C GLN A 114 -21.60 18.57 6.30
N LEU A 115 -21.32 18.38 5.01
CA LEU A 115 -19.99 18.01 4.54
C LEU A 115 -19.07 19.23 4.56
N ARG A 116 -17.84 19.04 5.04
CA ARG A 116 -16.78 20.05 5.00
C ARG A 116 -15.43 19.41 4.71
N GLU A 117 -14.47 20.26 4.37
CA GLU A 117 -13.07 19.87 4.23
C GLU A 117 -12.46 19.54 5.61
N PRO A 118 -11.54 18.56 5.67
CA PRO A 118 -10.82 18.20 6.89
C PRO A 118 -9.76 19.24 7.27
N LEU A 119 -9.65 19.50 8.58
CA LEU A 119 -8.58 20.28 9.20
C LEU A 119 -7.56 19.36 9.89
N THR A 120 -6.44 19.92 10.34
CA THR A 120 -5.37 19.17 11.02
C THR A 120 -5.87 18.57 12.33
N GLU A 121 -6.71 19.30 13.05
CA GLU A 121 -7.32 18.82 14.28
C GLU A 121 -8.20 17.58 14.03
N ASP A 122 -8.94 17.54 12.92
CA ASP A 122 -9.72 16.35 12.55
C ASP A 122 -8.82 15.14 12.31
N ALA A 123 -7.72 15.32 11.59
CA ALA A 123 -6.76 14.25 11.32
C ALA A 123 -6.13 13.72 12.61
N ILE A 124 -5.76 14.62 13.53
CA ILE A 124 -5.21 14.25 14.85
C ILE A 124 -6.27 13.50 15.68
N ASN A 125 -7.50 14.00 15.73
CA ASN A 125 -8.58 13.38 16.49
C ASN A 125 -8.95 12.01 15.92
N HIS A 126 -8.98 11.87 14.59
CA HIS A 126 -9.18 10.59 13.92
C HIS A 126 -8.07 9.60 14.25
N VAL A 127 -6.80 10.00 14.15
CA VAL A 127 -5.66 9.14 14.47
C VAL A 127 -5.71 8.67 15.92
N LYS A 128 -6.02 9.56 16.88
CA LYS A 128 -6.16 9.20 18.30
C LYS A 128 -7.32 8.26 18.55
N LEU A 129 -8.47 8.51 17.91
CA LEU A 129 -9.63 7.62 17.98
C LEU A 129 -9.26 6.22 17.48
N VAL A 130 -8.64 6.15 16.29
CA VAL A 130 -8.20 4.89 15.71
C VAL A 130 -7.19 4.21 16.61
N ASP A 131 -6.23 4.92 17.20
CA ASP A 131 -5.23 4.35 18.11
C ASP A 131 -5.88 3.68 19.33
N ALA A 132 -6.94 4.28 19.88
CA ALA A 132 -7.69 3.77 21.02
C ALA A 132 -8.58 2.54 20.73
N LEU A 133 -8.80 2.19 19.45
CA LEU A 133 -9.64 1.04 19.07
C LEU A 133 -8.83 -0.26 19.00
N ASP A 134 -8.99 -1.15 19.97
CA ASP A 134 -8.26 -2.43 20.02
C ASP A 134 -8.47 -3.35 18.81
N ASN A 135 -9.64 -3.25 18.16
CA ASN A 135 -10.02 -4.07 17.00
C ASN A 135 -9.64 -3.46 15.65
N VAL A 136 -8.90 -2.34 15.64
CA VAL A 136 -8.38 -1.71 14.43
C VAL A 136 -6.86 -1.82 14.44
N ASP A 137 -6.27 -2.32 13.38
CA ASP A 137 -4.91 -2.82 13.37
C ASP A 137 -3.88 -1.80 12.89
N GLY A 138 -4.29 -0.89 12.00
CA GLY A 138 -3.44 0.13 11.39
C GLY A 138 -4.13 1.48 11.21
N GLN A 139 -3.37 2.44 10.67
CA GLN A 139 -3.79 3.80 10.35
C GLN A 139 -3.77 4.02 8.83
N ASP A 140 -4.74 4.72 8.29
CA ASP A 140 -4.70 5.31 6.93
C ASP A 140 -5.30 6.72 7.01
N PRO A 141 -4.53 7.71 7.50
CA PRO A 141 -5.05 9.03 7.78
C PRO A 141 -5.36 9.81 6.50
N PHE A 142 -6.39 10.67 6.58
CA PHE A 142 -6.64 11.72 5.60
C PHE A 142 -5.76 12.96 5.87
N GLY A 143 -5.60 13.82 4.87
CA GLY A 143 -4.83 15.07 4.98
C GLY A 143 -5.69 16.26 5.38
N SER A 144 -5.06 17.38 5.77
CA SER A 144 -5.73 18.64 6.14
C SER A 144 -5.68 19.65 5.00
N THR A 145 -6.78 20.30 4.64
CA THR A 145 -6.81 21.27 3.53
C THR A 145 -6.21 22.64 3.88
N GLU A 146 -5.88 22.90 5.15
CA GLU A 146 -5.31 24.19 5.58
C GLU A 146 -3.81 24.32 5.31
N LEU A 147 -3.15 23.24 4.87
CA LEU A 147 -1.71 23.19 4.67
C LEU A 147 -1.32 23.54 3.22
N PRO A 148 -0.15 24.17 3.02
CA PRO A 148 0.46 24.27 1.70
C PRO A 148 0.61 22.90 1.03
N ARG A 149 0.36 22.85 -0.29
CA ARG A 149 0.34 21.59 -1.05
C ARG A 149 1.66 20.83 -0.96
N GLU A 150 2.77 21.56 -0.83
CA GLU A 150 4.13 21.06 -0.82
C GLU A 150 4.44 20.19 0.41
N ILE A 151 3.78 20.46 1.54
CA ILE A 151 3.98 19.70 2.78
C ILE A 151 2.80 18.77 3.10
N TRP A 152 1.70 18.91 2.37
CA TRP A 152 0.44 18.25 2.67
C TRP A 152 0.57 16.72 2.75
N ASP A 153 1.23 16.10 1.76
CA ASP A 153 1.40 14.65 1.71
C ASP A 153 2.29 14.14 2.86
N CYS A 154 3.40 14.85 3.14
CA CYS A 154 4.30 14.52 4.25
C CYS A 154 3.63 14.69 5.61
N HIS A 155 2.82 15.72 5.77
CA HIS A 155 2.06 15.94 6.99
C HIS A 155 1.07 14.80 7.27
N ARG A 156 0.43 14.27 6.22
CA ARG A 156 -0.50 13.14 6.34
C ARG A 156 0.17 11.89 6.95
N LEU A 157 1.43 11.62 6.61
CA LEU A 157 2.20 10.56 7.29
C LEU A 157 2.72 11.01 8.67
N PHE A 158 3.10 12.26 8.85
CA PHE A 158 3.61 12.77 10.12
C PHE A 158 2.62 12.61 11.28
N VAL A 159 1.34 12.91 11.05
CA VAL A 159 0.29 12.84 12.10
C VAL A 159 0.19 11.47 12.77
N PRO A 160 -0.03 10.34 12.05
CA PRO A 160 -0.11 9.02 12.69
C PRO A 160 1.22 8.61 13.33
N LEU A 161 2.36 8.95 12.73
CA LEU A 161 3.66 8.65 13.30
C LEU A 161 3.91 9.40 14.61
N ARG A 162 3.29 10.56 14.81
CA ARG A 162 3.39 11.34 16.05
C ARG A 162 2.41 10.87 17.12
N TYR A 163 1.15 10.66 16.74
CA TYR A 163 0.02 10.50 17.66
C TYR A 163 -0.51 9.08 17.84
N SER A 164 0.00 8.10 17.09
CA SER A 164 -0.37 6.69 17.22
C SER A 164 0.86 5.81 17.37
N THR A 165 0.66 4.63 17.96
CA THR A 165 1.67 3.57 17.95
C THR A 165 1.45 2.56 16.83
N LYS A 166 0.27 2.51 16.20
CA LYS A 166 -0.06 1.54 15.15
C LYS A 166 0.75 1.78 13.89
N SER A 167 0.92 0.72 13.10
CA SER A 167 1.51 0.81 11.76
C SER A 167 0.63 1.65 10.84
N VAL A 168 1.25 2.28 9.85
CA VAL A 168 0.57 3.16 8.89
C VAL A 168 0.53 2.48 7.52
N GLN A 169 -0.59 2.61 6.82
CA GLN A 169 -0.73 2.23 5.44
C GLN A 169 -1.16 3.46 4.66
N ASN A 170 -0.46 3.78 3.56
CA ASN A 170 -0.71 5.01 2.83
C ASN A 170 -0.09 4.99 1.43
N SER A 171 -0.60 5.78 0.50
CA SER A 171 0.05 6.05 -0.79
C SER A 171 0.86 7.35 -0.71
N ILE A 172 1.82 7.55 -1.63
CA ILE A 172 2.37 8.88 -1.89
C ILE A 172 1.53 9.59 -2.96
N LEU A 173 1.47 10.91 -2.88
CA LEU A 173 0.71 11.78 -3.79
C LEU A 173 1.61 12.70 -4.61
N ALA A 174 2.89 12.81 -4.21
CA ALA A 174 3.95 13.41 -5.00
C ALA A 174 5.23 12.55 -4.91
N LYS A 175 6.09 12.60 -5.93
CA LYS A 175 7.33 11.78 -5.96
C LYS A 175 8.32 12.22 -4.89
N GLU A 176 8.39 13.53 -4.69
CA GLU A 176 9.26 14.22 -3.73
C GLU A 176 8.96 13.78 -2.29
N SER A 177 7.71 13.41 -2.01
CA SER A 177 7.25 12.95 -0.70
C SER A 177 7.85 11.62 -0.29
N PHE A 178 8.21 10.75 -1.24
CA PHE A 178 8.77 9.43 -0.91
C PHE A 178 10.05 9.54 -0.06
N LYS A 179 10.94 10.49 -0.41
CA LYS A 179 12.17 10.69 0.35
C LYS A 179 11.85 11.09 1.78
N VAL A 180 10.93 12.03 1.98
CA VAL A 180 10.54 12.50 3.31
C VAL A 180 9.85 11.39 4.11
N PHE A 181 9.00 10.59 3.47
CA PHE A 181 8.38 9.42 4.10
C PHE A 181 9.45 8.47 4.60
N LYS A 182 10.39 8.08 3.73
CA LYS A 182 11.51 7.21 4.10
C LYS A 182 12.32 7.81 5.26
N ASP A 183 12.64 9.10 5.21
CA ASP A 183 13.40 9.78 6.27
C ASP A 183 12.67 9.72 7.63
N PHE A 184 11.35 9.92 7.67
CA PHE A 184 10.56 9.75 8.91
C PHE A 184 10.59 8.31 9.43
N LEU A 185 10.40 7.34 8.55
CA LEU A 185 10.37 5.92 8.91
C LEU A 185 11.73 5.45 9.43
N VAL A 186 12.82 5.86 8.78
CA VAL A 186 14.19 5.60 9.21
C VAL A 186 14.48 6.29 10.53
N ALA A 187 14.08 7.55 10.72
CA ALA A 187 14.29 8.27 11.98
C ALA A 187 13.62 7.56 13.16
N ILE A 188 12.42 7.00 12.96
CA ILE A 188 11.70 6.23 13.99
C ILE A 188 12.36 4.87 14.25
N ARG A 189 12.86 4.21 13.21
CA ARG A 189 13.48 2.88 13.32
C ARG A 189 14.94 2.89 13.72
N GLY A 190 15.61 4.02 13.55
CA GLY A 190 17.03 4.23 13.83
C GLY A 190 17.96 3.94 12.65
N SER A 191 17.56 3.14 11.66
CA SER A 191 18.34 2.88 10.45
C SER A 191 17.49 2.31 9.31
N GLU A 192 18.01 2.35 8.08
CA GLU A 192 17.38 1.69 6.92
C GLU A 192 17.28 0.18 7.12
N GLN A 193 18.30 -0.45 7.69
CA GLN A 193 18.29 -1.88 7.97
C GLN A 193 17.20 -2.23 8.99
N ALA A 194 17.10 -1.47 10.09
CA ALA A 194 16.07 -1.69 11.10
C ALA A 194 14.66 -1.47 10.54
N LEU A 195 14.49 -0.53 9.59
CA LEU A 195 13.23 -0.33 8.87
C LEU A 195 12.88 -1.53 7.99
N ARG A 196 13.84 -2.08 7.23
CA ARG A 196 13.62 -3.28 6.40
C ARG A 196 13.27 -4.52 7.23
N GLU A 197 13.94 -4.71 8.36
CA GLU A 197 13.68 -5.86 9.25
C GLU A 197 12.34 -5.75 9.97
N LYS A 198 11.92 -4.53 10.31
CA LYS A 198 10.67 -4.25 11.04
C LYS A 198 9.88 -3.09 10.44
N PRO A 199 9.29 -3.23 9.25
CA PRO A 199 8.56 -2.12 8.62
C PRO A 199 7.37 -1.70 9.47
N LEU A 200 7.20 -0.39 9.68
CA LEU A 200 6.00 0.21 10.31
C LEU A 200 5.03 0.85 9.32
N PHE A 201 5.36 0.74 8.04
CA PHE A 201 4.63 1.37 6.96
C PHE A 201 4.45 0.39 5.82
N ALA A 202 3.26 0.38 5.24
CA ALA A 202 2.94 -0.35 4.01
C ALA A 202 2.46 0.64 2.94
N LEU A 203 3.04 0.56 1.76
CA LEU A 203 2.76 1.47 0.66
C LEU A 203 1.53 0.99 -0.13
N CYS A 204 0.48 1.82 -0.16
CA CYS A 204 -0.69 1.56 -1.00
C CYS A 204 -0.36 1.84 -2.47
N ILE A 205 -0.36 0.79 -3.28
CA ILE A 205 -0.09 0.86 -4.72
C ILE A 205 -1.35 0.43 -5.48
N CYS A 206 -1.99 1.37 -6.15
CA CYS A 206 -3.22 1.14 -6.90
C CYS A 206 -2.99 1.39 -8.40
N PRO A 207 -3.08 0.35 -9.26
CA PRO A 207 -3.11 0.58 -10.71
C PRO A 207 -4.40 1.33 -11.09
N SER A 208 -4.33 2.09 -12.17
CA SER A 208 -5.49 2.78 -12.74
C SER A 208 -6.18 1.88 -13.78
N PRO A 209 -7.46 1.52 -13.59
CA PRO A 209 -8.18 0.79 -14.62
C PRO A 209 -8.39 1.61 -15.90
N PRO A 210 -8.47 0.96 -17.08
CA PRO A 210 -8.04 -0.42 -17.34
C PRO A 210 -6.52 -0.51 -17.61
N LEU A 211 -5.87 -1.54 -17.04
CA LEU A 211 -4.49 -1.97 -17.34
C LEU A 211 -3.44 -0.85 -17.42
N LYS A 212 -3.53 0.18 -16.57
CA LYS A 212 -2.62 1.34 -16.60
C LYS A 212 -1.91 1.54 -15.27
N TRP A 213 -0.63 1.82 -15.35
CA TRP A 213 0.22 2.25 -14.26
C TRP A 213 0.73 3.66 -14.55
N THR A 214 0.40 4.60 -13.68
CA THR A 214 0.80 6.00 -13.82
C THR A 214 2.26 6.18 -13.40
N ASN A 215 2.87 7.28 -13.84
CA ASN A 215 4.25 7.61 -13.51
C ASN A 215 4.52 7.62 -11.99
N LEU A 216 3.59 8.16 -11.20
CA LEU A 216 3.70 8.23 -9.75
C LEU A 216 3.60 6.85 -9.09
N VAL A 217 2.63 6.03 -9.51
CA VAL A 217 2.40 4.70 -8.92
C VAL A 217 3.58 3.76 -9.23
N CYS A 218 4.10 3.76 -10.46
CA CYS A 218 5.31 3.02 -10.81
C CYS A 218 6.51 3.45 -9.97
N TYR A 219 6.73 4.76 -9.88
CA TYR A 219 7.81 5.31 -9.08
C TYR A 219 7.70 4.87 -7.62
N ALA A 220 6.53 5.02 -7.01
CA ALA A 220 6.27 4.63 -5.62
C ALA A 220 6.59 3.15 -5.39
N LEU A 221 6.09 2.27 -6.27
CA LEU A 221 6.31 0.83 -6.19
C LEU A 221 7.79 0.47 -6.24
N MET A 222 8.54 1.02 -7.22
CA MET A 222 9.96 0.71 -7.37
C MET A 222 10.78 1.22 -6.18
N ARG A 223 10.54 2.46 -5.74
CA ARG A 223 11.24 3.04 -4.59
C ARG A 223 10.92 2.30 -3.28
N GLY A 224 9.67 1.87 -3.10
CA GLY A 224 9.23 1.04 -1.97
C GLY A 224 9.97 -0.30 -1.94
N ALA A 225 9.94 -1.03 -3.05
CA ALA A 225 10.63 -2.31 -3.21
C ALA A 225 12.15 -2.19 -2.96
N GLU A 226 12.80 -1.20 -3.58
CA GLU A 226 14.23 -0.92 -3.36
C GLU A 226 14.55 -0.64 -1.90
N SER A 227 13.66 0.04 -1.18
CA SER A 227 13.82 0.41 0.23
C SER A 227 13.40 -0.71 1.20
N GLY A 228 12.87 -1.82 0.70
CA GLY A 228 12.30 -2.91 1.52
C GLY A 228 11.11 -2.46 2.36
N ILE A 229 10.35 -1.50 1.84
CA ILE A 229 9.08 -1.06 2.39
C ILE A 229 7.99 -1.87 1.67
N PRO A 230 7.20 -2.68 2.39
CA PRO A 230 6.13 -3.49 1.81
C PRO A 230 5.05 -2.69 1.10
#